data_AF-G0WA69-F1
#
_entry.id   AF-G0WA69-F1
#
_cell.length_a   1.000
_cell.length_b   1.000
_cell.length_c   1.000
_cell.angle_alpha   90.00
_cell.angle_beta   90.00
_cell.angle_gamma   90.00
#
_symmetry.space_group_name_H-M   'P 1'
#
loop_
_entity.id
_entity.type
_entity.pdbx_description
1 polymer ?
#
loop_
_entity_poly.entity_id
_entity_poly.type
_entity_poly.pdbx_seq_one_letter_code
_entity_poly.pdbx_strand_id
1 'polypeptide(L)'
;MNITDEERQRRRREKFSNATTLKIKNDLLKDTSLLSRTTTDSNSNINSLINDPMTRLNYLDQLEGLSNSHNGTDTTISLEHGLRKLREVIIKIYYENYKDGNFVTFVKKVYFLSYKYFISSCKINELGGTILSFLYEHRYELDVPKEYIDVYHFYTSHFQKNLGKFMQEIAFNPNSSLVGNDRIIMRMALTYVKYSSCPSFWFQSLESYSEDSLVYEFLTTSGIKKNMQIRCIDLASKCYNQLSLDFFKERWLGNTVLDPVGLRQLNDIYLLETRNNGHQTIIFRKKNATPKAKQRIHNGIDKC
;
A
#
# COMPACT_ATOMS: atom_id res chain seq x y z
N MET A 1 49.32 9.09 -11.57
CA MET A 1 48.97 10.52 -11.54
C MET A 1 48.72 10.92 -10.08
N ASN A 2 49.58 11.76 -9.51
CA ASN A 2 49.41 12.25 -8.15
C ASN A 2 48.27 13.27 -8.13
N ILE A 3 47.16 12.91 -7.50
CA ILE A 3 46.04 13.83 -7.26
C ILE A 3 46.55 14.86 -6.24
N THR A 4 46.61 16.13 -6.65
CA THR A 4 47.02 17.24 -5.79
C THR A 4 46.04 17.40 -4.61
N ASP A 5 46.55 17.82 -3.46
CA ASP A 5 45.75 17.96 -2.24
C ASP A 5 44.59 18.97 -2.40
N GLU A 6 44.74 19.94 -3.30
CA GLU A 6 43.69 20.89 -3.67
C GLU A 6 42.50 20.21 -4.35
N GLU A 7 42.73 19.28 -5.28
CA GLU A 7 41.66 18.52 -5.95
C GLU A 7 40.98 17.56 -4.95
N ARG A 8 41.72 17.08 -3.96
CA ARG A 8 41.19 16.27 -2.85
C ARG A 8 40.29 17.09 -1.93
N GLN A 9 40.67 18.32 -1.62
CA GLN A 9 39.86 19.24 -0.82
C GLN A 9 38.61 19.73 -1.57
N ARG A 10 38.73 20.00 -2.88
CA ARG A 10 37.59 20.41 -3.72
C ARG A 10 36.51 19.32 -3.75
N ARG A 11 36.90 18.07 -3.97
CA ARG A 11 35.97 16.91 -3.93
C ARG A 11 35.33 16.69 -2.56
N ARG A 12 36.04 17.02 -1.47
CA ARG A 12 35.44 16.98 -0.12
C ARG A 12 34.39 18.08 0.05
N ARG A 13 34.66 19.32 -0.39
CA ARG A 13 33.68 20.42 -0.32
C ARG A 13 32.44 20.16 -1.17
N GLU A 14 32.59 19.54 -2.34
CA GLU A 14 31.47 19.15 -3.21
C GLU A 14 30.60 18.02 -2.59
N LYS A 15 31.22 17.04 -1.91
CA LYS A 15 30.50 15.97 -1.20
C LYS A 15 29.69 16.47 0.00
N PHE A 16 30.08 17.59 0.60
CA PHE A 16 29.41 18.20 1.75
C PHE A 16 28.66 19.50 1.41
N SER A 17 28.49 19.82 0.12
CA SER A 17 27.71 20.97 -0.31
C SER A 17 26.22 20.76 -0.03
N ASN A 18 25.54 21.82 0.42
CA ASN A 18 24.11 21.84 0.71
C ASN A 18 23.25 21.36 -0.48
N ALA A 19 23.71 21.53 -1.72
CA ALA A 19 23.04 21.02 -2.92
C ALA A 19 23.04 19.49 -2.99
N THR A 20 24.12 18.84 -2.55
CA THR A 20 24.23 17.38 -2.44
C THR A 20 23.36 16.86 -1.30
N THR A 21 23.33 17.58 -0.17
CA THR A 21 22.49 17.26 0.99
C THR A 21 20.99 17.37 0.65
N LEU A 22 20.58 18.36 -0.15
CA LEU A 22 19.21 18.48 -0.67
C LEU A 22 18.86 17.39 -1.68
N LYS A 23 19.79 16.98 -2.55
CA LYS A 23 19.61 15.84 -3.46
C LYS A 23 19.42 14.53 -2.71
N ILE A 24 20.16 14.31 -1.63
CA ILE A 24 20.05 13.12 -0.77
C ILE A 24 18.74 13.15 0.03
N LYS A 25 18.36 14.31 0.57
CA LYS A 25 17.14 14.47 1.38
C LYS A 25 15.85 14.29 0.59
N ASN A 26 15.89 14.52 -0.73
CA ASN A 26 14.76 14.32 -1.64
C ASN A 26 14.77 12.96 -2.36
N ASP A 27 15.76 12.11 -2.10
CA ASP A 27 15.90 10.76 -2.69
C ASP A 27 15.38 9.72 -1.69
N LEU A 28 14.07 9.45 -1.75
CA LEU A 28 13.37 8.45 -0.92
C LEU A 28 13.91 7.00 -1.11
N LEU A 29 14.80 6.77 -2.06
CA LEU A 29 15.42 5.46 -2.32
C LEU A 29 16.80 5.29 -1.69
N LYS A 30 17.40 6.35 -1.12
CA LYS A 30 18.73 6.28 -0.48
C LYS A 30 18.67 6.34 1.04
N ASP A 31 17.94 5.40 1.64
CA ASP A 31 18.11 5.16 3.07
C ASP A 31 19.34 4.29 3.36
N THR A 32 20.11 4.81 4.30
CA THR A 32 21.53 4.63 4.60
C THR A 32 21.96 3.32 5.25
N SER A 33 21.27 2.19 5.01
CA SER A 33 21.62 0.91 5.66
C SER A 33 22.47 -0.07 4.84
N LEU A 34 22.73 0.19 3.55
CA LEU A 34 23.42 -0.78 2.67
C LEU A 34 24.75 -0.31 2.06
N LEU A 35 25.15 0.95 2.27
CA LEU A 35 26.36 1.52 1.64
C LEU A 35 27.67 1.25 2.39
N SER A 36 27.67 0.37 3.39
CA SER A 36 28.86 0.01 4.15
C SER A 36 29.01 -1.51 4.24
N ARG A 37 29.43 -2.18 3.14
CA ARG A 37 30.43 -3.30 3.17
C ARG A 37 30.75 -4.05 1.87
N THR A 38 30.20 -3.76 0.70
CA THR A 38 30.59 -4.49 -0.54
C THR A 38 30.91 -3.54 -1.68
N THR A 39 32.19 -3.18 -1.81
CA THR A 39 32.68 -2.22 -2.81
C THR A 39 33.73 -2.86 -3.73
N THR A 40 33.35 -3.95 -4.41
CA THR A 40 33.99 -4.41 -5.67
C THR A 40 33.13 -5.46 -6.39
N ASP A 41 32.59 -6.46 -5.69
CA ASP A 41 31.81 -7.57 -6.30
C ASP A 41 30.32 -7.27 -6.53
N SER A 42 29.77 -6.27 -5.85
CA SER A 42 28.38 -5.84 -6.03
C SER A 42 28.16 -5.12 -7.38
N ASN A 43 29.16 -4.35 -7.83
CA ASN A 43 29.11 -3.63 -9.11
C ASN A 43 29.28 -4.55 -10.31
N SER A 44 30.12 -5.58 -10.23
CA SER A 44 30.24 -6.59 -11.31
C SER A 44 28.94 -7.39 -11.49
N ASN A 45 28.25 -7.69 -10.38
CA ASN A 45 26.97 -8.42 -10.37
C ASN A 45 25.78 -7.55 -10.82
N ILE A 46 25.82 -6.22 -10.66
CA ILE A 46 24.80 -5.34 -11.25
C ILE A 46 25.02 -5.18 -12.76
N ASN A 47 26.28 -5.03 -13.19
CA ASN A 47 26.59 -4.90 -14.61
C ASN A 47 26.24 -6.16 -15.41
N SER A 48 26.41 -7.36 -14.83
CA SER A 48 25.94 -8.60 -15.47
C SER A 48 24.42 -8.60 -15.63
N LEU A 49 23.66 -8.20 -14.61
CA LEU A 49 22.20 -8.08 -14.70
C LEU A 49 21.74 -7.03 -15.70
N ILE A 50 22.48 -5.93 -15.88
CA ILE A 50 22.17 -4.90 -16.88
C ILE A 50 22.38 -5.46 -18.30
N ASN A 51 23.50 -6.12 -18.53
CA ASN A 51 23.93 -6.49 -19.87
C ASN A 51 23.36 -7.84 -20.36
N ASP A 52 23.01 -8.77 -19.46
CA ASP A 52 22.57 -10.12 -19.83
C ASP A 52 21.11 -10.42 -19.44
N PRO A 53 20.21 -10.61 -20.43
CA PRO A 53 18.84 -11.06 -20.21
C PRO A 53 18.71 -12.38 -19.45
N MET A 54 19.58 -13.36 -19.71
CA MET A 54 19.47 -14.68 -19.09
C MET A 54 19.82 -14.63 -17.61
N THR A 55 20.85 -13.87 -17.24
CA THR A 55 21.18 -13.62 -15.83
C THR A 55 20.01 -12.97 -15.08
N ARG A 56 19.26 -12.06 -15.72
CA ARG A 56 18.05 -11.46 -15.09
C ARG A 56 16.95 -12.48 -14.84
N LEU A 57 16.66 -13.32 -15.83
CA LEU A 57 15.62 -14.34 -15.71
C LEU A 57 15.97 -15.37 -14.64
N ASN A 58 17.20 -15.90 -14.67
CA ASN A 58 17.67 -16.84 -13.65
C ASN A 58 17.60 -16.25 -12.24
N TYR A 59 17.92 -14.96 -12.08
CA TYR A 59 17.84 -14.30 -10.78
C TYR A 59 16.40 -14.11 -10.32
N LEU A 60 15.47 -13.79 -11.23
CA LEU A 60 14.04 -13.73 -10.91
C LEU A 60 13.50 -15.10 -10.49
N ASP A 61 13.84 -16.18 -11.19
CA ASP A 61 13.40 -17.53 -10.86
C ASP A 61 13.89 -17.95 -9.46
N GLN A 62 15.11 -17.55 -9.07
CA GLN A 62 15.61 -17.75 -7.71
C GLN A 62 14.76 -17.00 -6.67
N LEU A 63 14.37 -15.75 -6.95
CA LEU A 63 13.52 -14.95 -6.05
C LEU A 63 12.10 -15.53 -5.94
N GLU A 64 11.54 -16.02 -7.04
CA GLU A 64 10.25 -16.74 -7.02
C GLU A 64 10.34 -18.00 -6.15
N GLY A 65 11.45 -18.76 -6.25
CA GLY A 65 11.74 -19.89 -5.37
C GLY A 65 11.78 -19.50 -3.88
N LEU A 66 12.45 -18.40 -3.54
CA LEU A 66 12.51 -17.88 -2.17
C LEU A 66 11.13 -17.44 -1.66
N SER A 67 10.31 -16.81 -2.50
CA SER A 67 8.95 -16.40 -2.13
C SER A 67 8.06 -17.60 -1.77
N ASN A 68 8.25 -18.73 -2.44
CA ASN A 68 7.49 -19.95 -2.19
C ASN A 68 8.01 -20.73 -0.98
N SER A 69 9.30 -20.62 -0.65
CA SER A 69 9.85 -21.21 0.57
C SER A 69 9.53 -20.32 1.78
N HIS A 70 8.49 -20.64 2.55
CA HIS A 70 8.08 -19.92 3.76
C HIS A 70 9.08 -20.05 4.93
N ASN A 71 10.34 -19.64 4.73
CA ASN A 71 11.44 -19.92 5.63
C ASN A 71 12.01 -18.64 6.27
N GLY A 72 11.45 -18.20 7.40
CA GLY A 72 12.11 -17.28 8.35
C GLY A 72 12.40 -15.85 7.85
N THR A 73 12.87 -15.00 8.77
CA THR A 73 13.11 -13.56 8.55
C THR A 73 14.22 -13.27 7.53
N ASP A 74 15.23 -14.14 7.44
CA ASP A 74 16.38 -13.92 6.56
C ASP A 74 16.01 -14.07 5.07
N THR A 75 15.10 -15.01 4.76
CA THR A 75 14.57 -15.18 3.39
C THR A 75 13.76 -13.97 2.96
N THR A 76 12.97 -13.40 3.87
CA THR A 76 12.19 -12.17 3.62
C THR A 76 13.10 -10.99 3.28
N ILE A 77 14.18 -10.80 4.05
CA ILE A 77 15.17 -9.73 3.80
C ILE A 77 15.88 -9.95 2.46
N SER A 78 16.30 -11.17 2.17
CA SER A 78 16.96 -11.52 0.91
C SER A 78 16.05 -11.28 -0.30
N LEU A 79 14.78 -11.66 -0.19
CA LEU A 79 13.77 -11.45 -1.23
C LEU A 79 13.56 -9.95 -1.49
N GLU A 80 13.40 -9.13 -0.45
CA GLU A 80 13.24 -7.68 -0.59
C GLU A 80 14.44 -7.04 -1.29
N HIS A 81 15.65 -7.40 -0.86
CA HIS A 81 16.87 -6.88 -1.44
C HIS A 81 17.02 -7.28 -2.91
N GLY A 82 16.74 -8.53 -3.25
CA GLY A 82 16.80 -9.02 -4.63
C GLY A 82 15.77 -8.35 -5.54
N LEU A 83 14.53 -8.20 -5.07
CA LEU A 83 13.47 -7.50 -5.82
C LEU A 83 13.83 -6.02 -6.03
N ARG A 84 14.37 -5.37 -5.00
CA ARG A 84 14.88 -3.99 -5.13
C ARG A 84 15.96 -3.90 -6.20
N LYS A 85 16.94 -4.80 -6.18
CA LYS A 85 18.03 -4.84 -7.16
C LYS A 85 17.50 -4.99 -8.60
N LEU A 86 16.52 -5.88 -8.81
CA LEU A 86 15.90 -6.03 -10.13
C LEU A 86 15.14 -4.77 -10.57
N ARG A 87 14.41 -4.10 -9.67
CA ARG A 87 13.76 -2.82 -10.00
C ARG A 87 14.76 -1.73 -10.37
N GLU A 88 15.89 -1.63 -9.66
CA GLU A 88 16.97 -0.69 -10.01
C GLU A 88 17.57 -0.97 -11.39
N VAL A 89 17.75 -2.25 -11.75
CA VAL A 89 18.20 -2.65 -13.09
C VAL A 89 17.15 -2.26 -14.14
N ILE A 90 15.87 -2.56 -13.89
CA ILE A 90 14.77 -2.20 -14.80
C ILE A 90 14.77 -0.71 -15.07
N ILE A 91 14.78 0.14 -14.04
CA ILE A 91 14.76 1.61 -14.21
C ILE A 91 15.92 2.10 -15.08
N LYS A 92 17.11 1.50 -14.96
CA LYS A 92 18.29 1.88 -15.76
C LYS A 92 18.15 1.56 -17.23
N ILE A 93 17.55 0.42 -17.59
CA ILE A 93 17.52 -0.08 -18.97
C ILE A 93 16.15 0.04 -19.62
N TYR A 94 15.14 0.55 -18.90
CA TYR A 94 13.74 0.53 -19.33
C TYR A 94 13.53 1.20 -20.69
N TYR A 95 13.93 2.46 -20.83
CA TYR A 95 13.67 3.23 -22.06
C TYR A 95 14.41 2.69 -23.29
N GLU A 96 15.48 1.93 -23.10
CA GLU A 96 16.21 1.28 -24.18
C GLU A 96 15.53 -0.03 -24.63
N ASN A 97 14.79 -0.69 -23.72
CA ASN A 97 14.30 -2.06 -23.90
C ASN A 97 12.77 -2.19 -23.85
N TYR A 98 12.00 -1.13 -23.59
CA TYR A 98 10.53 -1.21 -23.40
C TYR A 98 9.75 -1.72 -24.61
N LYS A 99 10.36 -1.77 -25.79
CA LYS A 99 9.76 -2.35 -27.01
C LYS A 99 9.99 -3.86 -27.15
N ASP A 100 10.91 -4.43 -26.36
CA ASP A 100 11.12 -5.88 -26.31
C ASP A 100 10.05 -6.53 -25.43
N GLY A 101 9.20 -7.36 -26.04
CA GLY A 101 8.12 -8.07 -25.35
C GLY A 101 8.61 -9.00 -24.24
N ASN A 102 9.81 -9.59 -24.38
CA ASN A 102 10.39 -10.43 -23.34
C ASN A 102 10.80 -9.60 -22.12
N PHE A 103 11.43 -8.45 -22.37
CA PHE A 103 11.78 -7.51 -21.32
C PHE A 103 10.52 -6.96 -20.62
N VAL A 104 9.48 -6.57 -21.37
CA VAL A 104 8.20 -6.14 -20.78
C VAL A 104 7.60 -7.22 -19.89
N THR A 105 7.58 -8.47 -20.35
CA THR A 105 7.08 -9.62 -19.57
C THR A 105 7.89 -9.79 -18.27
N PHE A 106 9.21 -9.68 -18.36
CA PHE A 106 10.09 -9.70 -17.19
C PHE A 106 9.76 -8.57 -16.20
N VAL A 107 9.59 -7.33 -16.68
CA VAL A 107 9.21 -6.18 -15.85
C VAL A 107 7.90 -6.44 -15.12
N LYS A 108 6.86 -6.93 -15.82
CA LYS A 108 5.57 -7.27 -15.20
C LYS A 108 5.75 -8.27 -14.06
N LYS A 109 6.49 -9.37 -14.29
CA LYS A 109 6.74 -10.39 -13.25
C LYS A 109 7.42 -9.82 -12.02
N VAL A 110 8.48 -9.01 -12.20
CA VAL A 110 9.21 -8.38 -11.08
C VAL A 110 8.30 -7.48 -10.26
N TYR A 111 7.48 -6.63 -10.92
CA TYR A 111 6.60 -5.70 -10.21
C TYR A 111 5.39 -6.39 -9.56
N PHE A 112 4.82 -7.44 -10.18
CA PHE A 112 3.74 -8.20 -9.56
C PHE A 112 4.23 -9.03 -8.37
N LEU A 113 5.43 -9.61 -8.46
CA LEU A 113 6.06 -10.27 -7.31
C LEU A 113 6.38 -9.26 -6.20
N SER A 114 6.85 -8.06 -6.56
CA SER A 114 7.05 -6.97 -5.62
C SER A 114 5.76 -6.52 -4.94
N TYR A 115 4.65 -6.44 -5.68
CA TYR A 115 3.32 -6.14 -5.12
C TYR A 115 2.97 -7.16 -4.04
N LYS A 116 3.02 -8.46 -4.37
CA LYS A 116 2.71 -9.57 -3.45
C LYS A 116 3.58 -9.53 -2.18
N TYR A 117 4.86 -9.23 -2.34
CA TYR A 117 5.78 -9.08 -1.22
C TYR A 117 5.38 -7.92 -0.29
N PHE A 118 5.17 -6.71 -0.84
CA PHE A 118 4.91 -5.53 -0.02
C PHE A 118 3.51 -5.55 0.62
N ILE A 119 2.50 -6.08 -0.08
CA ILE A 119 1.16 -6.21 0.49
C ILE A 119 1.16 -7.21 1.66
N SER A 120 1.74 -8.41 1.49
CA SER A 120 1.83 -9.40 2.57
C SER A 120 2.68 -8.95 3.76
N SER A 121 3.67 -8.09 3.51
CA SER A 121 4.51 -7.47 4.55
C SER A 121 3.88 -6.21 5.18
N CYS A 122 2.65 -5.84 4.81
CA CYS A 122 1.96 -4.62 5.25
C CYS A 122 2.76 -3.31 5.02
N LYS A 123 3.64 -3.29 4.02
CA LYS A 123 4.50 -2.14 3.67
C LYS A 123 3.82 -1.26 2.61
N ILE A 124 2.74 -0.59 3.02
CA ILE A 124 1.81 0.09 2.09
C ILE A 124 2.43 1.34 1.45
N ASN A 125 3.31 2.05 2.16
CA ASN A 125 4.01 3.23 1.62
C ASN A 125 4.89 2.86 0.43
N GLU A 126 5.69 1.80 0.58
CA GLU A 126 6.60 1.29 -0.45
C GLU A 126 5.82 0.67 -1.62
N LEU A 127 4.76 -0.08 -1.30
CA LEU A 127 3.83 -0.62 -2.30
C LEU A 127 3.31 0.49 -3.22
N GLY A 128 2.73 1.54 -2.65
CA GLY A 128 2.13 2.58 -3.47
C GLY A 128 3.13 3.57 -4.08
N GLY A 129 4.16 3.95 -3.31
CA GLY A 129 5.16 4.93 -3.75
C GLY A 129 6.12 4.41 -4.80
N THR A 130 6.44 3.11 -4.79
CA THR A 130 7.43 2.51 -5.70
C THR A 130 6.82 1.56 -6.72
N ILE A 131 5.89 0.69 -6.31
CA ILE A 131 5.40 -0.39 -7.18
C ILE A 131 4.21 0.08 -8.00
N LEU A 132 3.15 0.53 -7.33
CA LEU A 132 1.92 0.94 -8.01
C LEU A 132 2.11 2.21 -8.84
N SER A 133 2.93 3.16 -8.38
CA SER A 133 3.29 4.36 -9.14
C SER A 133 3.94 4.03 -10.48
N PHE A 134 4.95 3.14 -10.48
CA PHE A 134 5.63 2.70 -11.69
C PHE A 134 4.69 1.94 -12.63
N LEU A 135 3.90 1.01 -12.09
CA LEU A 135 2.90 0.27 -12.87
C LEU A 135 1.86 1.21 -13.50
N TYR A 136 1.43 2.24 -12.77
CA TYR A 136 0.50 3.22 -13.29
C TYR A 136 1.12 4.11 -14.37
N GLU A 137 2.34 4.60 -14.14
CA GLU A 137 3.07 5.46 -15.08
C GLU A 137 3.28 4.76 -16.43
N HIS A 138 3.63 3.47 -16.41
CA HIS A 138 3.92 2.65 -17.59
C HIS A 138 2.77 1.71 -17.98
N ARG A 139 1.53 2.01 -17.57
CA ARG A 139 0.39 1.08 -17.68
C ARG A 139 0.04 0.65 -19.09
N TYR A 140 0.29 1.49 -20.09
CA TYR A 140 -0.03 1.20 -21.50
C TYR A 140 1.04 0.34 -22.14
N GLU A 141 2.31 0.67 -21.91
CA GLU A 141 3.48 -0.06 -22.41
C GLU A 141 3.56 -1.44 -21.78
N LEU A 142 3.25 -1.53 -20.49
CA LEU A 142 3.24 -2.75 -19.72
C LEU A 142 1.88 -3.46 -19.74
N ASP A 143 0.87 -2.99 -20.47
CA ASP A 143 -0.49 -3.57 -20.50
C ASP A 143 -0.90 -4.11 -19.11
N VAL A 144 -0.95 -3.18 -18.15
CA VAL A 144 -1.14 -3.50 -16.73
C VAL A 144 -2.61 -3.83 -16.48
N PRO A 145 -2.93 -4.95 -15.79
CA PRO A 145 -4.31 -5.28 -15.48
C PRO A 145 -4.99 -4.15 -14.71
N LYS A 146 -6.25 -3.86 -15.08
CA LYS A 146 -7.05 -2.75 -14.51
C LYS A 146 -7.08 -2.76 -12.99
N GLU A 147 -7.06 -3.93 -12.38
CA GLU A 147 -7.13 -4.07 -10.94
C GLU A 147 -5.94 -3.44 -10.19
N TYR A 148 -4.72 -3.49 -10.74
CA TYR A 148 -3.56 -2.78 -10.15
C TYR A 148 -3.73 -1.26 -10.27
N ILE A 149 -4.36 -0.79 -11.35
CA ILE A 149 -4.69 0.63 -11.55
C ILE A 149 -5.76 1.07 -10.53
N ASP A 150 -6.75 0.23 -10.27
CA ASP A 150 -7.77 0.46 -9.24
C ASP A 150 -7.13 0.54 -7.85
N VAL A 151 -6.23 -0.38 -7.52
CA VAL A 151 -5.48 -0.35 -6.26
C VAL A 151 -4.64 0.93 -6.14
N TYR A 152 -3.96 1.35 -7.22
CA TYR A 152 -3.22 2.62 -7.23
C TYR A 152 -4.14 3.82 -6.96
N HIS A 153 -5.33 3.85 -7.58
CA HIS A 153 -6.32 4.88 -7.31
C HIS A 153 -6.79 4.89 -5.85
N PHE A 154 -7.01 3.72 -5.24
CA PHE A 154 -7.31 3.61 -3.81
C PHE A 154 -6.14 4.08 -2.94
N TYR A 155 -4.90 3.76 -3.31
CA TYR A 155 -3.72 4.24 -2.63
C TYR A 155 -3.63 5.77 -2.66
N THR A 156 -3.75 6.40 -3.84
CA THR A 156 -3.69 7.87 -3.98
C THR A 156 -4.84 8.55 -3.23
N SER A 157 -6.07 8.03 -3.36
CA SER A 157 -7.26 8.67 -2.79
C SER A 157 -7.46 8.39 -1.30
N HIS A 158 -7.33 7.15 -0.84
CA HIS A 158 -7.67 6.77 0.54
C HIS A 158 -6.45 6.78 1.45
N PHE A 159 -5.32 6.24 0.99
CA PHE A 159 -4.13 6.13 1.82
C PHE A 159 -3.35 7.45 1.86
N GLN A 160 -3.00 8.03 0.70
CA GLN A 160 -2.34 9.34 0.64
C GLN A 160 -3.30 10.53 0.88
N LYS A 161 -4.61 10.29 0.87
CA LYS A 161 -5.66 11.32 1.00
C LYS A 161 -5.54 12.43 -0.05
N ASN A 162 -4.95 12.15 -1.20
CA ASN A 162 -4.74 13.11 -2.27
C ASN A 162 -5.82 12.99 -3.33
N LEU A 163 -7.01 13.52 -3.01
CA LEU A 163 -8.15 13.50 -3.92
C LEU A 163 -7.88 14.30 -5.21
N GLY A 164 -7.11 15.39 -5.13
CA GLY A 164 -6.81 16.22 -6.30
C GLY A 164 -6.04 15.44 -7.38
N LYS A 165 -4.98 14.74 -6.97
CA LYS A 165 -4.20 13.88 -7.86
C LYS A 165 -5.05 12.74 -8.43
N PHE A 166 -5.81 12.05 -7.58
CA PHE A 166 -6.72 10.98 -8.03
C PHE A 166 -7.74 11.47 -9.07
N MET A 167 -8.35 12.65 -8.86
CA MET A 167 -9.31 13.21 -9.80
C MET A 167 -8.66 13.56 -11.15
N GLN A 168 -7.43 14.07 -11.13
CA GLN A 168 -6.66 14.31 -12.36
C GLN A 168 -6.38 12.98 -13.09
N GLU A 169 -5.93 11.97 -12.36
CA GLU A 169 -5.62 10.63 -12.89
C GLU A 169 -6.84 9.96 -13.54
N ILE A 170 -8.03 10.09 -12.96
CA ILE A 170 -9.27 9.60 -13.58
C ILE A 170 -9.70 10.46 -14.77
N ALA A 171 -9.65 11.79 -14.65
CA ALA A 171 -10.16 12.69 -15.69
C ALA A 171 -9.29 12.70 -16.96
N PHE A 172 -7.98 12.55 -16.81
CA PHE A 172 -7.01 12.59 -17.91
C PHE A 172 -6.64 11.20 -18.46
N ASN A 173 -7.26 10.14 -17.97
CA ASN A 173 -7.06 8.83 -18.57
C ASN A 173 -7.86 8.77 -19.89
N PRO A 174 -7.21 8.70 -21.06
CA PRO A 174 -7.89 8.69 -22.36
C PRO A 174 -8.86 7.51 -22.55
N ASN A 175 -8.72 6.46 -21.74
CA ASN A 175 -9.63 5.30 -21.71
C ASN A 175 -10.64 5.35 -20.56
N SER A 176 -10.58 6.37 -19.68
CA SER A 176 -11.57 6.63 -18.65
C SER A 176 -12.78 7.28 -19.28
N SER A 177 -13.77 6.46 -19.61
CA SER A 177 -15.10 6.95 -19.97
C SER A 177 -15.92 7.34 -18.71
N LEU A 178 -15.31 7.36 -17.51
CA LEU A 178 -16.03 7.34 -16.23
C LEU A 178 -17.13 6.26 -16.27
N VAL A 179 -16.83 5.07 -16.79
CA VAL A 179 -17.78 3.94 -16.86
C VAL A 179 -17.28 2.82 -15.93
N GLY A 180 -18.22 2.10 -15.31
CA GLY A 180 -17.90 0.96 -14.44
C GLY A 180 -17.21 1.37 -13.12
N ASN A 181 -16.13 0.68 -12.80
CA ASN A 181 -15.43 0.76 -11.51
C ASN A 181 -14.95 2.18 -11.16
N ASP A 182 -14.59 3.00 -12.14
CA ASP A 182 -14.07 4.36 -11.88
C ASP A 182 -15.09 5.23 -11.12
N ARG A 183 -16.40 5.09 -11.40
CA ARG A 183 -17.46 5.78 -10.65
C ARG A 183 -17.56 5.28 -9.22
N ILE A 184 -17.39 3.97 -9.03
CA ILE A 184 -17.44 3.32 -7.72
C ILE A 184 -16.28 3.82 -6.87
N ILE A 185 -15.05 3.80 -7.41
CA ILE A 185 -13.85 4.31 -6.73
C ILE A 185 -14.00 5.79 -6.40
N MET A 186 -14.50 6.60 -7.33
CA MET A 186 -14.74 8.03 -7.07
C MET A 186 -15.75 8.25 -5.93
N ARG A 187 -16.88 7.54 -5.94
CA ARG A 187 -17.88 7.61 -4.85
C ARG A 187 -17.28 7.19 -3.52
N MET A 188 -16.48 6.12 -3.51
CA MET A 188 -15.78 5.63 -2.33
C MET A 188 -14.77 6.68 -1.82
N ALA A 189 -13.96 7.26 -2.71
CA ALA A 189 -12.98 8.29 -2.37
C ALA A 189 -13.63 9.55 -1.78
N LEU A 190 -14.71 10.04 -2.38
CA LEU A 190 -15.46 11.19 -1.86
C LEU A 190 -16.08 10.90 -0.49
N THR A 191 -16.66 9.71 -0.32
CA THR A 191 -17.24 9.30 0.95
C THR A 191 -16.16 9.18 2.04
N TYR A 192 -15.00 8.61 1.71
CA TYR A 192 -13.89 8.39 2.64
C TYR A 192 -13.19 9.70 3.03
N VAL A 193 -12.75 10.49 2.04
CA VAL A 193 -11.88 11.66 2.24
C VAL A 193 -12.67 12.93 2.56
N LYS A 194 -13.77 13.16 1.84
CA LYS A 194 -14.55 14.40 1.93
C LYS A 194 -15.80 14.29 2.77
N TYR A 195 -16.09 13.10 3.30
CA TYR A 195 -17.28 12.86 4.12
C TYR A 195 -18.57 13.26 3.39
N SER A 196 -18.59 13.16 2.06
CA SER A 196 -19.70 13.65 1.21
C SER A 196 -21.01 12.88 1.40
N SER A 197 -20.95 11.70 2.04
CA SER A 197 -22.09 10.79 2.18
C SER A 197 -21.93 9.93 3.44
N CYS A 198 -23.02 9.22 3.79
CA CYS A 198 -23.00 8.23 4.87
C CYS A 198 -21.93 7.14 4.58
N PRO A 199 -21.10 6.75 5.56
CA PRO A 199 -20.10 5.70 5.38
C PRO A 199 -20.70 4.33 5.00
N SER A 200 -21.98 4.08 5.26
CA SER A 200 -22.66 2.85 4.77
C SER A 200 -22.66 2.75 3.25
N PHE A 201 -22.75 3.88 2.53
CA PHE A 201 -22.67 3.89 1.07
C PHE A 201 -21.31 3.47 0.53
N TRP A 202 -20.25 3.63 1.34
CA TRP A 202 -18.91 3.15 1.00
C TRP A 202 -18.88 1.61 1.02
N PHE A 203 -19.49 0.98 2.03
CA PHE A 203 -19.61 -0.49 2.09
C PHE A 203 -20.52 -1.07 1.01
N GLN A 204 -21.63 -0.41 0.70
CA GLN A 204 -22.47 -0.79 -0.45
C GLN A 204 -21.70 -0.71 -1.78
N SER A 205 -20.77 0.24 -1.90
CA SER A 205 -19.91 0.35 -3.08
C SER A 205 -18.83 -0.74 -3.10
N LEU A 206 -18.35 -1.17 -1.92
CA LEU A 206 -17.38 -2.26 -1.77
C LEU A 206 -17.95 -3.62 -2.21
N GLU A 207 -19.27 -3.85 -2.07
CA GLU A 207 -19.95 -5.08 -2.53
C GLU A 207 -19.77 -5.36 -4.03
N SER A 208 -19.38 -4.36 -4.82
CA SER A 208 -19.07 -4.54 -6.25
C SER A 208 -17.73 -5.24 -6.51
N TYR A 209 -16.90 -5.44 -5.49
CA TYR A 209 -15.62 -6.15 -5.57
C TYR A 209 -15.71 -7.50 -4.88
N SER A 210 -15.13 -8.54 -5.50
CA SER A 210 -15.00 -9.85 -4.85
C SER A 210 -14.02 -9.78 -3.67
N GLU A 211 -14.23 -10.63 -2.66
CA GLU A 211 -13.34 -10.68 -1.48
C GLU A 211 -11.91 -11.10 -1.84
N ASP A 212 -11.75 -11.87 -2.92
CA ASP A 212 -10.45 -12.32 -3.45
C ASP A 212 -9.77 -11.30 -4.38
N SER A 213 -10.38 -10.14 -4.61
CA SER A 213 -9.82 -9.09 -5.47
C SER A 213 -8.62 -8.40 -4.82
N LEU A 214 -7.65 -7.93 -5.62
CA LEU A 214 -6.51 -7.11 -5.17
C LEU A 214 -6.99 -5.83 -4.49
N VAL A 215 -8.12 -5.28 -4.94
CA VAL A 215 -8.75 -4.11 -4.30
C VAL A 215 -9.19 -4.44 -2.88
N TYR A 216 -9.88 -5.56 -2.69
CA TYR A 216 -10.36 -5.97 -1.37
C TYR A 216 -9.20 -6.34 -0.43
N GLU A 217 -8.18 -7.02 -0.95
CA GLU A 217 -6.91 -7.29 -0.24
C GLU A 217 -6.26 -5.98 0.21
N PHE A 218 -6.08 -5.03 -0.71
CA PHE A 218 -5.47 -3.74 -0.39
C PHE A 218 -6.25 -2.96 0.68
N LEU A 219 -7.57 -2.84 0.53
CA LEU A 219 -8.42 -2.10 1.47
C LEU A 219 -8.44 -2.70 2.87
N THR A 220 -8.30 -4.03 2.96
CA THR A 220 -8.23 -4.76 4.22
C THR A 220 -6.85 -4.58 4.85
N THR A 221 -5.78 -4.90 4.13
CA THR A 221 -4.40 -4.88 4.63
C THR A 221 -3.90 -3.49 4.99
N SER A 222 -4.33 -2.45 4.24
CA SER A 222 -3.99 -1.05 4.54
C SER A 222 -4.74 -0.46 5.75
N GLY A 223 -5.69 -1.19 6.34
CA GLY A 223 -6.52 -0.70 7.44
C GLY A 223 -7.58 0.33 7.02
N ILE A 224 -7.73 0.64 5.73
CA ILE A 224 -8.75 1.58 5.23
C ILE A 224 -10.16 1.07 5.55
N LYS A 225 -10.44 -0.21 5.29
CA LYS A 225 -11.71 -0.87 5.62
C LYS A 225 -12.02 -0.77 7.12
N LYS A 226 -11.03 -1.07 7.97
CA LYS A 226 -11.14 -0.94 9.43
C LYS A 226 -11.50 0.49 9.84
N ASN A 227 -10.82 1.50 9.31
CA ASN A 227 -11.10 2.90 9.60
C ASN A 227 -12.55 3.29 9.23
N MET A 228 -13.07 2.76 8.12
CA MET A 228 -14.48 2.96 7.74
C MET A 228 -15.46 2.24 8.66
N GLN A 229 -15.15 1.03 9.12
CA GLN A 229 -15.99 0.33 10.10
C GLN A 229 -16.10 1.13 11.40
N ILE A 230 -14.98 1.65 11.90
CA ILE A 230 -14.95 2.51 13.10
C ILE A 230 -15.83 3.74 12.89
N ARG A 231 -15.72 4.39 11.73
CA ARG A 231 -16.56 5.55 11.39
C ARG A 231 -18.05 5.21 11.32
N CYS A 232 -18.42 4.02 10.80
CA CYS A 232 -19.80 3.55 10.84
C CYS A 232 -20.31 3.40 12.28
N ILE A 233 -19.51 2.78 13.16
CA ILE A 233 -19.85 2.60 14.57
C ILE A 233 -20.05 3.96 15.26
N ASP A 234 -19.12 4.90 15.04
CA ASP A 234 -19.16 6.23 15.64
C ASP A 234 -20.34 7.10 15.15
N LEU A 235 -20.78 6.90 13.90
CA LEU A 235 -21.94 7.60 13.37
C LEU A 235 -23.24 6.94 13.87
N ALA A 236 -23.32 5.61 13.84
CA ALA A 236 -24.47 4.88 14.35
C ALA A 236 -24.73 5.18 15.83
N SER A 237 -23.68 5.32 16.65
CA SER A 237 -23.83 5.65 18.08
C SER A 237 -24.39 7.03 18.37
N LYS A 238 -24.30 7.95 17.40
CA LYS A 238 -24.92 9.28 17.48
C LYS A 238 -26.36 9.29 16.99
N CYS A 239 -26.70 8.36 16.10
CA CYS A 239 -28.03 8.28 15.48
C CYS A 239 -29.00 7.38 16.27
N TYR A 240 -28.50 6.42 17.04
CA TYR A 240 -29.32 5.44 17.74
C TYR A 240 -28.92 5.32 19.21
N ASN A 241 -29.90 5.13 20.09
CA ASN A 241 -29.66 4.73 21.48
C ASN A 241 -29.35 3.22 21.58
N GLN A 242 -29.97 2.42 20.72
CA GLN A 242 -29.78 0.98 20.61
C GLN A 242 -30.01 0.53 19.17
N LEU A 243 -29.31 -0.53 18.73
CA LEU A 243 -29.41 -1.04 17.36
C LEU A 243 -29.17 -2.55 17.33
N SER A 244 -29.98 -3.30 16.57
CA SER A 244 -29.69 -4.72 16.33
C SER A 244 -28.33 -4.88 15.63
N LEU A 245 -27.51 -5.83 16.10
CA LEU A 245 -26.22 -6.12 15.47
C LEU A 245 -26.39 -6.64 14.05
N ASP A 246 -27.42 -7.44 13.78
CA ASP A 246 -27.70 -7.98 12.45
C ASP A 246 -28.07 -6.84 11.48
N PHE A 247 -28.93 -5.92 11.92
CA PHE A 247 -29.27 -4.72 11.15
C PHE A 247 -28.03 -3.85 10.90
N PHE A 248 -27.15 -3.70 11.89
CA PHE A 248 -25.90 -2.97 11.70
C PHE A 248 -25.00 -3.63 10.65
N LYS A 249 -24.77 -4.93 10.74
CA LYS A 249 -23.96 -5.67 9.75
C LYS A 249 -24.54 -5.56 8.34
N GLU A 250 -25.84 -5.75 8.19
CA GLU A 250 -26.52 -5.69 6.89
C GLU A 250 -26.50 -4.26 6.33
N ARG A 251 -27.01 -3.28 7.09
CA ARG A 251 -27.29 -1.93 6.56
C ARG A 251 -26.15 -0.94 6.66
N TRP A 252 -25.28 -1.10 7.65
CA TRP A 252 -24.14 -0.20 7.82
C TRP A 252 -22.86 -0.73 7.20
N LEU A 253 -22.68 -2.06 7.17
CA LEU A 253 -21.45 -2.70 6.70
C LEU A 253 -21.63 -3.52 5.42
N GLY A 254 -22.83 -3.60 4.83
CA GLY A 254 -23.05 -4.36 3.60
C GLY A 254 -22.69 -5.85 3.75
N ASN A 255 -23.02 -6.44 4.90
CA ASN A 255 -22.63 -7.80 5.31
C ASN A 255 -21.12 -8.06 5.39
N THR A 256 -20.29 -7.02 5.30
CA THR A 256 -18.84 -7.17 5.45
C THR A 256 -18.49 -7.64 6.86
N VAL A 257 -17.59 -8.62 6.97
CA VAL A 257 -17.10 -9.11 8.26
C VAL A 257 -16.45 -7.98 9.06
N LEU A 258 -16.88 -7.83 10.32
CA LEU A 258 -16.28 -6.90 11.27
C LEU A 258 -14.82 -7.29 11.52
N ASP A 259 -13.93 -6.34 11.32
CA ASP A 259 -12.52 -6.48 11.67
C ASP A 259 -12.40 -6.78 13.18
N PRO A 260 -11.48 -7.66 13.61
CA PRO A 260 -11.31 -7.99 15.03
C PRO A 260 -11.11 -6.77 15.93
N VAL A 261 -10.44 -5.73 15.42
CA VAL A 261 -10.26 -4.48 16.16
C VAL A 261 -11.55 -3.66 16.21
N GLY A 262 -12.32 -3.62 15.13
CA GLY A 262 -13.66 -3.01 15.11
C GLY A 262 -14.60 -3.69 16.10
N LEU A 263 -14.56 -5.03 16.16
CA LEU A 263 -15.32 -5.82 17.13
C LEU A 263 -14.89 -5.55 18.57
N ARG A 264 -13.57 -5.49 18.84
CA ARG A 264 -13.05 -5.10 20.17
C ARG A 264 -13.52 -3.70 20.54
N GLN A 265 -13.42 -2.72 19.65
CA GLN A 265 -13.88 -1.37 19.92
C GLN A 265 -15.38 -1.32 20.23
N LEU A 266 -16.18 -2.08 19.49
CA LEU A 266 -17.62 -2.20 19.75
C LEU A 266 -17.87 -2.81 21.15
N ASN A 267 -17.15 -3.87 21.50
CA ASN A 267 -17.24 -4.55 22.80
C ASN A 267 -16.70 -3.74 23.98
N ASP A 268 -15.65 -2.95 23.78
CA ASP A 268 -14.97 -2.22 24.84
C ASP A 268 -15.72 -0.92 25.19
N ILE A 269 -16.27 -0.25 24.18
CA ILE A 269 -16.94 1.05 24.34
C ILE A 269 -18.42 0.88 24.67
N TYR A 270 -19.09 -0.05 23.98
CA TYR A 270 -20.54 -0.22 24.02
C TYR A 270 -20.92 -1.55 24.67
N LEU A 271 -22.16 -1.61 25.15
CA LEU A 271 -22.71 -2.82 25.75
C LEU A 271 -23.40 -3.64 24.66
N LEU A 272 -23.03 -4.92 24.54
CA LEU A 272 -23.73 -5.90 23.71
C LEU A 272 -24.62 -6.76 24.60
N GLU A 273 -25.92 -6.69 24.39
CA GLU A 273 -26.89 -7.57 25.06
C GLU A 273 -27.34 -8.68 24.12
N THR A 274 -27.22 -9.92 24.58
CA THR A 274 -27.81 -11.08 23.91
C THR A 274 -29.17 -11.36 24.54
N ARG A 275 -30.23 -11.27 23.75
CA ARG A 275 -31.59 -11.61 24.18
C ARG A 275 -31.79 -13.13 24.22
N ASN A 276 -32.85 -13.59 24.88
CA ASN A 276 -33.16 -15.02 25.06
C ASN A 276 -33.32 -15.81 23.75
N ASN A 277 -33.58 -15.13 22.64
CA ASN A 277 -33.67 -15.71 21.30
C ASN A 277 -32.33 -15.68 20.52
N GLY A 278 -31.22 -15.34 21.18
CA GLY A 278 -29.89 -15.24 20.57
C GLY A 278 -29.62 -13.93 19.83
N HIS A 279 -30.62 -13.06 19.62
CA HIS A 279 -30.38 -11.78 18.95
C HIS A 279 -29.54 -10.84 19.81
N GLN A 280 -28.53 -10.24 19.17
CA GLN A 280 -27.63 -9.30 19.81
C GLN A 280 -28.03 -7.87 19.53
N THR A 281 -28.10 -7.04 20.57
CA THR A 281 -28.40 -5.61 20.48
C THR A 281 -27.20 -4.81 20.97
N ILE A 282 -26.77 -3.84 20.18
CA ILE A 282 -25.78 -2.83 20.55
C ILE A 282 -26.51 -1.74 21.33
N ILE A 283 -26.11 -1.48 22.57
CA ILE A 283 -26.58 -0.34 23.35
C ILE A 283 -25.51 0.75 23.31
N PHE A 284 -25.82 1.86 22.64
CA PHE A 284 -24.91 2.99 22.44
C PHE A 284 -24.83 3.93 23.66
N ARG A 285 -24.97 3.36 24.86
CA ARG A 285 -24.62 4.04 26.10
C ARG A 285 -23.18 3.63 26.43
N LYS A 286 -22.27 4.61 26.52
CA LYS A 286 -20.88 4.33 26.93
C LYS A 286 -20.91 3.53 28.23
N LYS A 287 -20.20 2.40 28.28
CA LYS A 287 -19.98 1.69 29.54
C LYS A 287 -19.43 2.70 30.54
N ASN A 288 -20.07 2.83 31.70
CA ASN A 288 -19.58 3.72 32.76
C ASN A 288 -18.13 3.32 33.03
N ALA A 289 -17.18 4.20 32.68
CA ALA A 289 -15.77 3.93 32.90
C ALA A 289 -15.56 3.73 34.40
N THR A 290 -15.23 2.52 34.82
CA THR A 290 -14.56 2.35 36.11
C THR A 290 -13.31 3.23 36.09
N PRO A 291 -13.04 4.04 37.12
CA PRO A 291 -12.06 5.13 37.08
C PRO A 291 -10.60 4.65 37.16
N LYS A 292 -10.19 3.68 36.32
CA LYS A 292 -8.81 3.14 36.31
C LYS A 292 -8.14 3.04 34.93
N ALA A 293 -8.75 3.54 33.84
CA ALA A 293 -8.18 3.39 32.49
C ALA A 293 -7.78 4.71 31.80
N LYS A 294 -7.48 5.78 32.56
CA LYS A 294 -7.01 7.07 31.99
C LYS A 294 -5.50 7.16 31.73
N GLN A 295 -4.72 6.08 31.85
CA GLN A 295 -3.25 6.17 31.81
C GLN A 295 -2.52 5.37 30.73
N ARG A 296 -3.18 4.84 29.69
CA ARG A 296 -2.46 4.02 28.68
C ARG A 296 -2.74 4.30 27.19
N ILE A 297 -3.40 5.40 26.83
CA ILE A 297 -3.68 5.70 25.39
C ILE A 297 -2.90 6.94 24.92
N HIS A 298 -1.61 7.01 25.23
CA HIS A 298 -0.73 8.01 24.60
C HIS A 298 0.52 7.46 23.92
N ASN A 299 0.76 6.14 23.97
CA ASN A 299 1.87 5.51 23.25
C ASN A 299 1.33 4.36 22.40
N GLY A 300 1.12 4.60 21.11
CA GLY A 300 0.67 3.54 20.19
C GLY A 300 -0.04 4.02 18.93
N ILE A 301 0.18 5.26 18.50
CA ILE A 301 -0.12 5.69 17.14
C ILE A 301 1.22 5.96 16.49
N ASP A 302 1.86 4.89 16.05
CA ASP A 302 2.83 4.88 14.96
C ASP A 302 3.10 3.40 14.64
N LYS A 303 2.98 3.06 13.36
CA LYS A 303 3.09 1.72 12.73
C LYS A 303 1.78 0.92 12.62
N CYS A 304 0.99 1.25 11.60
CA CYS A 304 0.93 0.49 10.35
C CYS A 304 0.58 1.47 9.22
#